data_AF-A0A7V9RTT5-F1
#
_entry.id   AF-A0A7V9RTT5-F1
#
_cell.length_a   1.000
_cell.length_b   1.000
_cell.length_c   1.000
_cell.angle_alpha   90.00
_cell.angle_beta   90.00
_cell.angle_gamma   90.00
#
_symmetry.space_group_name_H-M   'P 1'
#
loop_
_entity.id
_entity.type
_entity.pdbx_description
1 polymer ?
#
loop_
_entity_poly.entity_id
_entity_poly.type
_entity_poly.pdbx_seq_one_letter_code
_entity_poly.pdbx_strand_id
1 'polypeptide(L)' 'MQTQEQVKDLVRKKYSEIALQDKETNESSCCGSGCCSTEVYNIMSDDYTKLEGYNAEAD' A
#
# COMPACT_ATOMS: atom_id res chain seq x y z
N MET A 1 5.43 17.53 -21.67
CA MET A 1 5.54 16.19 -21.07
C MET A 1 6.99 15.95 -20.68
N GLN A 2 7.25 15.30 -19.54
CA GLN A 2 8.61 14.86 -19.20
C GLN A 2 9.06 13.74 -20.15
N THR A 3 10.35 13.68 -20.46
CA THR A 3 10.93 12.61 -21.28
C THR A 3 11.03 11.30 -20.49
N GLN A 4 11.09 10.16 -21.17
CA GLN A 4 11.26 8.86 -20.49
C GLN A 4 12.51 8.82 -19.61
N GLU A 5 13.61 9.42 -20.05
CA GLU A 5 14.85 9.48 -19.26
C GLU A 5 14.68 10.32 -17.99
N GLN A 6 13.95 11.45 -18.07
CA GLN A 6 13.64 12.25 -16.89
C GLN A 6 12.80 11.47 -15.86
N VAL A 7 11.86 10.65 -16.32
CA VAL A 7 11.05 9.79 -15.44
C VAL A 7 11.91 8.71 -14.78
N LYS A 8 12.78 8.03 -15.55
CA LYS A 8 13.67 7.01 -14.99
C LYS A 8 14.63 7.56 -13.94
N ASP A 9 15.20 8.74 -14.19
CA ASP A 9 16.09 9.39 -13.24
C ASP A 9 15.35 9.86 -11.98
N LEU A 10 14.11 10.34 -12.12
CA LEU A 10 13.26 10.68 -10.99
C LEU A 10 13.00 9.47 -10.10
N VAL A 11 12.62 8.34 -10.71
CA VAL A 11 12.38 7.08 -9.99
C VAL A 11 13.65 6.62 -9.29
N ARG A 12 14.79 6.56 -9.99
CA ARG A 12 16.08 6.16 -9.40
C ARG A 12 16.41 6.99 -8.16
N LYS A 13 16.32 8.32 -8.26
CA LYS A 13 16.62 9.24 -7.15
C LYS A 13 15.71 8.98 -5.95
N LYS A 14 14.40 8.83 -6.18
CA LYS A 14 13.44 8.58 -5.10
C LYS A 14 13.68 7.25 -4.38
N TYR A 15 14.01 6.19 -5.11
CA TYR A 15 14.36 4.91 -4.49
C TYR A 15 15.67 4.97 -3.69
N SER A 16 16.68 5.71 -4.17
CA SER A 16 17.92 5.93 -3.41
C SER A 16 17.69 6.75 -2.14
N GLU A 17 16.81 7.76 -2.19
CA GLU A 17 16.41 8.54 -1.00
C GLU A 17 15.72 7.65 0.04
N ILE A 18 14.74 6.83 -0.38
CA ILE A 18 14.00 5.91 0.51
C ILE A 18 14.93 4.86 1.14
N ALA A 19 15.91 4.35 0.38
CA ALA A 19 16.86 3.36 0.89
C ALA A 19 17.78 3.89 2.01
N LEU A 20 17.98 5.21 2.08
CA LEU A 20 18.78 5.87 3.11
C LEU A 20 17.93 6.43 4.26
N GLN A 21 16.61 6.39 4.12
CA GLN A 21 15.67 6.84 5.13
C GLN A 21 15.66 5.87 6.33
N ASP A 22 15.43 6.41 7.52
CA ASP A 22 15.38 5.61 8.73
C ASP A 22 14.20 4.63 8.70
N LYS A 23 14.38 3.53 9.41
CA LYS A 23 13.42 2.42 9.45
C LYS A 23 12.05 2.85 9.98
N GLU A 24 12.03 3.67 11.03
CA GLU A 24 10.79 4.13 11.67
C GLU A 24 9.95 4.96 10.68
N THR A 25 10.59 5.87 9.94
CA THR A 25 9.90 6.67 8.92
C THR A 25 9.46 5.80 7.73
N ASN A 26 10.23 4.79 7.32
CA ASN A 26 9.80 3.83 6.29
C ASN A 26 8.58 2.99 6.74
N GLU A 27 8.55 2.57 8.01
CA GLU A 27 7.44 1.81 8.63
C GLU A 27 6.25 2.69 9.02
N SER A 28 6.40 4.01 9.04
CA SER A 28 5.30 4.96 9.34
C SER A 28 4.22 5.03 8.27
N SER A 29 4.43 4.37 7.11
CA SER A 29 3.46 4.40 6.02
C SER A 29 2.16 3.66 6.39
N CYS A 30 1.02 4.23 6.02
CA CYS A 30 -0.32 3.68 6.32
C CYS A 30 -0.53 2.24 5.80
N CYS A 31 0.24 1.80 4.80
CA CYS A 31 0.24 0.43 4.26
C CYS A 31 1.51 -0.37 4.58
N GLY A 32 2.48 0.24 5.26
CA GLY A 32 3.71 -0.41 5.75
C GLY A 32 3.47 -0.96 7.14
N SER A 33 2.91 -2.17 7.19
CA SER A 33 2.93 -3.10 8.33
C SER A 33 3.35 -2.52 9.69
N GLY A 34 2.37 -2.12 10.51
CA GLY A 34 2.47 -2.32 11.95
C GLY A 34 1.88 -1.28 12.90
N CYS A 35 1.55 -0.05 12.50
CA CYS A 35 1.35 1.01 13.51
C CYS A 35 -0.08 1.58 13.69
N CYS A 36 -1.02 1.39 12.75
CA CYS A 36 -2.27 2.17 12.79
C CYS A 36 -3.56 1.42 13.13
N SER A 37 -3.51 0.14 13.51
CA SER A 37 -4.69 -0.53 14.07
C SER A 37 -4.30 -1.72 14.95
N THR A 38 -4.63 -1.65 16.24
CA THR A 38 -4.71 -2.84 17.13
C THR A 38 -5.95 -3.68 16.84
N GLU A 39 -6.87 -3.18 16.02
CA GLU A 39 -8.03 -3.93 15.56
C GLU A 39 -7.65 -4.72 14.32
N VAL A 40 -7.53 -6.05 14.49
CA VAL A 40 -7.61 -6.99 13.37
C VAL A 40 -9.05 -6.93 12.88
N TYR A 41 -9.37 -5.94 12.03
CA TYR A 41 -10.50 -6.14 11.13
C TYR A 41 -10.10 -7.33 10.25
N ASN A 42 -10.95 -8.34 10.19
CA ASN A 42 -10.88 -9.32 9.11
C ASN A 42 -11.12 -8.56 7.81
N ILE A 43 -10.06 -7.97 7.23
CA ILE A 43 -10.08 -7.26 5.96
C ILE A 43 -10.49 -8.24 4.85
N MET A 44 -10.08 -9.50 5.01
CA MET A 44 -10.52 -10.64 4.22
C MET A 44 -11.49 -11.48 5.07
N SER A 45 -12.74 -11.60 4.63
CA SER A 45 -13.71 -12.57 5.18
C SER A 45 -13.65 -13.83 4.35
N ASP A 46 -13.67 -15.00 4.97
CA ASP A 46 -13.79 -16.27 4.23
C ASP A 46 -15.15 -16.40 3.51
N ASP A 47 -16.13 -15.58 3.91
CA ASP A 47 -17.47 -15.57 3.34
C ASP A 47 -18.05 -14.14 3.31
N TYR A 48 -18.26 -13.63 2.10
CA TYR A 48 -18.86 -12.32 1.84
C TYR A 48 -20.36 -12.39 1.49
N THR A 49 -20.93 -13.60 1.41
CA THR A 49 -22.33 -13.80 0.95
C THR A 49 -23.38 -13.11 1.81
N LYS A 50 -23.02 -12.78 3.05
CA LYS A 50 -23.89 -12.11 4.04
C LYS A 50 -23.73 -10.59 4.06
N LEU A 51 -22.81 -10.02 3.27
CA LEU A 51 -22.64 -8.58 3.21
C LEU A 51 -23.73 -7.92 2.38
N GLU A 52 -24.22 -6.79 2.88
CA GLU A 52 -25.15 -5.95 2.14
C GLU A 52 -24.50 -5.49 0.83
N GLY A 53 -25.15 -5.78 -0.29
CA GLY A 53 -24.63 -5.47 -1.63
C GLY A 53 -23.71 -6.54 -2.23
N TYR A 54 -23.51 -7.70 -1.59
CA TYR A 54 -22.81 -8.83 -2.21
C TYR A 54 -23.55 -9.27 -3.49
N ASN A 55 -22.77 -9.43 -4.57
CA ASN A 55 -23.25 -9.91 -5.85
C ASN A 55 -22.40 -11.11 -6.26
N ALA A 56 -23.00 -12.30 -6.30
CA ALA A 56 -22.32 -13.56 -6.62
C ALA A 56 -21.72 -13.60 -8.03
N GLU A 57 -22.20 -12.76 -8.96
CA GLU A 57 -21.68 -12.68 -10.33
C GLU A 57 -20.39 -11.85 -10.45
N ALA A 58 -19.98 -11.18 -9.36
CA ALA A 58 -18.77 -10.35 -9.32
C ALA A 58 -17.56 -11.06 -8.71
N ASP A 59 -17.72 -12.33 -8.29
CA ASP A 59 -16.69 -13.22 -7.74
C ASP A 59 -15.99 -14.02 -8.84
#